data_AF-A0A9J5ZKR1-F1
#
_entry.id   AF-A0A9J5ZKR1-F1
#
_cell.length_a   1.000
_cell.length_b   1.000
_cell.length_c   1.000
_cell.angle_alpha   90.00
_cell.angle_beta   90.00
_cell.angle_gamma   90.00
#
_symmetry.space_group_name_H-M   'P 1'
#
loop_
_entity.id
_entity.type
_entity.pdbx_description
1 polymer ?
#
loop_
_entity_poly.entity_id
_entity_poly.type
_entity_poly.pdbx_seq_one_letter_code
_entity_poly.pdbx_strand_id
1 'polypeptide(L)'
;MSFEMTTAKLKHSVTFLPLQDSRFRETATTGHTWFMSFLNDTREENEAEYLYFPSKASKGRLLCFKGRDMKDGTKNSYALAWRLSLPDSASLLEGLTFVSYTYYDHTNLWHGLCAVAPFVRWSMKN
;
A
#
# COMPACT_ATOMS: atom_id res chain seq x y z
N MET A 1 21.05 -17.65 17.42
CA MET A 1 19.72 -17.74 16.76
C MET A 1 19.96 -17.71 15.26
N SER A 2 19.62 -18.77 14.52
CA SER A 2 19.94 -18.87 13.08
C SER A 2 19.08 -17.91 12.24
N PHE A 3 19.62 -17.44 11.12
CA PHE A 3 18.94 -16.52 10.19
C PHE A 3 17.58 -17.06 9.69
N GLU A 4 17.50 -18.38 9.47
CA GLU A 4 16.26 -19.05 9.07
C GLU A 4 15.17 -18.98 10.14
N MET A 5 15.52 -19.17 11.41
CA MET A 5 14.57 -19.09 12.52
C MET A 5 14.04 -17.66 12.70
N THR A 6 14.88 -16.64 12.47
CA THR A 6 14.48 -15.23 12.47
C THR A 6 13.55 -14.91 11.31
N THR A 7 13.85 -15.43 10.12
CA THR A 7 13.01 -15.24 8.92
C THR A 7 11.65 -15.89 9.08
N ALA A 8 11.59 -17.11 9.63
CA ALA A 8 10.33 -17.80 9.91
C ALA A 8 9.46 -17.00 10.91
N LYS A 9 10.05 -16.52 12.00
CA LYS A 9 9.33 -15.64 12.96
C LYS A 9 8.82 -14.37 12.30
N LEU A 10 9.61 -13.75 11.43
CA LEU A 10 9.20 -12.56 10.68
C LEU A 10 8.00 -12.84 9.76
N LYS A 11 8.02 -13.96 9.03
CA LYS A 11 6.88 -14.40 8.19
C LYS A 11 5.59 -14.53 9.00
N HIS A 12 5.65 -15.16 10.17
CA HIS A 12 4.50 -15.32 11.07
C HIS A 12 4.07 -14.01 11.75
N SER A 13 4.93 -12.99 11.79
CA SER A 13 4.62 -11.68 12.39
C SER A 13 3.90 -10.71 11.44
N VAL A 14 3.67 -11.10 10.18
CA VAL A 14 2.97 -10.25 9.21
C VAL A 14 1.50 -10.14 9.58
N THR A 15 1.10 -8.96 10.06
CA THR A 15 -0.29 -8.67 10.46
C THR A 15 -1.04 -8.00 9.32
N PHE A 16 -2.15 -8.61 8.89
CA PHE A 16 -3.08 -8.03 7.93
C PHE A 16 -4.13 -7.19 8.64
N LEU A 17 -4.35 -5.97 8.14
CA LEU A 17 -5.29 -4.99 8.67
C LEU A 17 -6.28 -4.56 7.58
N PRO A 18 -7.51 -4.18 7.92
CA PRO A 18 -8.44 -3.63 6.93
C PRO A 18 -7.92 -2.28 6.40
N LEU A 19 -8.30 -1.92 5.18
CA LEU A 19 -7.95 -0.60 4.61
C LEU A 19 -8.48 0.53 5.50
N GLN A 20 -9.75 0.41 5.89
CA GLN A 20 -10.44 1.29 6.81
C GLN A 20 -10.79 0.53 8.09
N ASP A 21 -10.47 1.11 9.23
CA ASP A 21 -10.95 0.63 10.51
C ASP A 21 -12.32 1.26 10.80
N SER A 22 -13.36 0.42 10.90
CA SER A 22 -14.73 0.86 11.12
C SER A 22 -14.91 1.63 12.43
N ARG A 23 -14.01 1.45 13.41
CA ARG A 23 -14.02 2.19 14.68
C ARG A 23 -13.70 3.67 14.50
N PHE A 24 -13.00 4.03 13.42
CA PHE A 24 -12.57 5.41 13.13
C PHE A 24 -13.26 5.98 11.89
N ARG A 25 -14.44 5.44 11.52
CA ARG A 25 -15.14 5.84 10.30
C ARG A 25 -15.48 7.33 10.26
N GLU A 26 -15.83 7.92 11.39
CA GLU A 26 -16.16 9.35 11.50
C GLU A 26 -14.95 10.27 11.70
N THR A 27 -13.78 9.69 11.96
CA THR A 27 -12.50 10.39 12.18
C THR A 27 -11.43 9.93 11.19
N ALA A 28 -11.88 9.53 9.99
CA ALA A 28 -11.03 8.95 8.96
C ALA A 28 -9.88 9.88 8.50
N THR A 29 -10.09 11.19 8.56
CA THR A 29 -9.12 12.20 8.13
C THR A 29 -8.21 12.68 9.27
N THR A 30 -8.49 12.29 10.52
CA THR A 30 -7.71 12.69 11.69
C THR A 30 -6.77 11.57 12.12
N GLY A 31 -5.46 11.82 12.06
CA GLY A 31 -4.45 11.03 12.78
C GLY A 31 -4.09 9.66 12.20
N HIS A 32 -4.08 9.50 10.86
CA HIS A 32 -3.59 8.28 10.20
C HIS A 32 -4.36 7.00 10.55
N THR A 33 -5.69 7.07 10.59
CA THR A 33 -6.55 5.97 11.07
C THR A 33 -6.75 4.84 10.05
N TRP A 34 -6.37 5.03 8.78
CA TRP A 34 -6.47 4.02 7.71
C TRP A 34 -5.10 3.40 7.42
N PHE A 35 -5.05 2.13 7.00
CA PHE A 35 -3.80 1.40 6.79
C PHE A 35 -2.84 2.14 5.84
N MET A 36 -3.37 2.68 4.74
CA MET A 36 -2.58 3.45 3.76
C MET A 36 -2.17 4.82 4.28
N SER A 37 -2.98 5.45 5.14
CA SER A 37 -2.68 6.78 5.69
C SER A 37 -1.51 6.77 6.68
N PHE A 38 -1.15 5.61 7.27
CA PHE A 38 0.04 5.47 8.13
C PHE A 38 1.35 5.65 7.34
N LEU A 39 1.31 5.48 6.03
CA LEU A 39 2.47 5.57 5.16
C LEU A 39 2.58 6.99 4.66
N ASN A 40 3.34 7.80 5.40
CA ASN A 40 3.78 9.12 4.94
C ASN A 40 4.86 8.95 3.87
N ASP A 41 4.46 8.44 2.71
CA ASP A 41 5.35 8.24 1.57
C ASP A 41 5.38 9.49 0.66
N THR A 42 6.33 9.46 -0.27
CA THR A 42 6.72 10.52 -1.20
C THR A 42 5.59 11.46 -1.62
N ARG A 43 5.70 12.73 -1.19
CA ARG A 43 4.91 13.85 -1.71
C ARG A 43 5.79 14.62 -2.69
N GLU A 44 5.50 14.48 -3.97
CA GLU A 44 6.11 15.33 -5.01
C GLU A 44 5.25 16.60 -5.14
N GLU A 45 5.91 17.75 -5.23
CA GLU A 45 5.21 19.03 -5.33
C GLU A 45 4.41 19.10 -6.64
N ASN A 46 3.13 19.47 -6.54
CA ASN A 46 2.18 19.55 -7.67
C ASN A 46 1.77 18.22 -8.33
N GLU A 47 2.05 17.07 -7.72
CA GLU A 47 1.53 15.77 -8.18
C GLU A 47 0.44 15.24 -7.23
N ALA A 48 -0.42 14.34 -7.72
CA ALA A 48 -1.32 13.60 -6.85
C ALA A 48 -0.51 12.72 -5.89
N GLU A 49 -0.95 12.62 -4.64
CA GLU A 49 -0.29 11.75 -3.66
C GLU A 49 -0.36 10.27 -4.10
N TYR A 50 0.79 9.59 -4.08
CA TYR A 50 0.89 8.17 -4.36
C TYR A 50 1.88 7.49 -3.43
N LEU A 51 1.69 6.19 -3.20
CA LEU A 51 2.61 5.35 -2.45
C LEU A 51 3.41 4.47 -3.40
N TYR A 52 4.70 4.29 -3.10
CA TYR A 52 5.59 3.43 -3.87
C TYR A 52 6.20 2.37 -2.95
N PHE A 53 6.32 1.13 -3.42
CA PHE A 53 6.92 0.04 -2.64
C PHE A 53 7.96 -0.72 -3.45
N PRO A 54 9.11 -1.07 -2.85
CA PRO A 54 9.55 -0.68 -1.51
C PRO A 54 10.06 0.79 -1.47
N SER A 55 9.72 1.52 -0.41
CA SER A 55 10.18 2.90 -0.16
C SER A 55 10.86 3.07 1.21
N LYS A 56 11.48 4.25 1.43
CA LYS A 56 12.01 4.64 2.74
C LYS A 56 10.89 4.68 3.80
N ALA A 57 9.71 5.18 3.46
CA ALA A 57 8.55 5.21 4.36
C ALA A 57 8.08 3.80 4.74
N SER A 58 8.10 2.87 3.78
CA SER A 58 7.82 1.46 4.06
C SER A 58 8.94 0.73 4.82
N LYS A 59 10.12 1.34 5.04
CA LYS A 59 11.33 0.68 5.58
C LYS A 59 11.78 -0.52 4.73
N GLY A 60 11.68 -0.40 3.40
CA GLY A 60 12.06 -1.46 2.45
C GLY A 60 11.07 -2.63 2.39
N ARG A 61 9.86 -2.48 2.94
CA ARG A 61 8.81 -3.51 2.92
C ARG A 61 7.94 -3.37 1.67
N LEU A 62 7.46 -4.49 1.18
CA LEU A 62 6.52 -4.59 0.07
C LEU A 62 5.08 -4.53 0.60
N LEU A 63 4.18 -4.00 -0.23
CA LEU A 63 2.74 -4.09 0.02
C LEU A 63 2.27 -5.52 -0.19
N CYS A 64 1.63 -6.09 0.82
CA CYS A 64 0.90 -7.34 0.74
C CYS A 64 -0.59 -7.04 0.77
N PHE A 65 -1.39 -7.67 -0.08
CA PHE A 65 -2.84 -7.62 0.00
C PHE A 65 -3.40 -9.05 0.07
N LYS A 66 -4.51 -9.22 0.79
CA LYS A 66 -5.22 -10.48 0.92
C LYS A 66 -6.71 -10.21 0.82
N GLY A 67 -7.35 -10.82 -0.18
CA GLY A 67 -8.76 -10.68 -0.48
C GLY A 67 -9.08 -11.09 -1.91
N ARG A 68 -10.34 -10.98 -2.31
CA ARG A 68 -10.83 -11.30 -3.66
C ARG A 68 -11.73 -10.22 -4.25
N ASP A 69 -12.01 -9.13 -3.51
CA ASP A 69 -12.87 -8.07 -4.02
C ASP A 69 -12.04 -7.09 -4.86
N MET A 70 -12.22 -7.17 -6.18
CA MET A 70 -11.51 -6.33 -7.15
C MET A 70 -12.21 -4.97 -7.36
N LYS A 71 -13.41 -4.77 -6.81
CA LYS A 71 -14.22 -3.55 -7.00
C LYS A 71 -14.20 -2.68 -5.76
N ASP A 72 -14.18 -3.30 -4.58
CA ASP A 72 -14.27 -2.64 -3.28
C ASP A 72 -13.09 -3.06 -2.40
N GLY A 73 -12.03 -2.26 -2.46
CA GLY A 73 -10.79 -2.50 -1.71
C GLY A 73 -10.98 -2.51 -0.18
N THR A 74 -12.06 -1.92 0.34
CA THR A 74 -12.33 -1.92 1.79
C THR A 74 -12.66 -3.32 2.32
N LYS A 75 -13.08 -4.24 1.45
CA LYS A 75 -13.34 -5.64 1.77
C LYS A 75 -12.08 -6.52 1.71
N ASN A 76 -10.93 -5.93 1.39
CA ASN A 76 -9.64 -6.61 1.42
C ASN A 76 -8.86 -6.22 2.68
N SER A 77 -7.79 -6.97 2.94
CA SER A 77 -6.86 -6.73 4.03
C SER A 77 -5.44 -6.53 3.50
N TYR A 78 -4.65 -5.74 4.20
CA TYR A 78 -3.38 -5.23 3.73
C TYR A 78 -2.30 -5.35 4.81
N ALA A 79 -1.06 -5.58 4.41
CA ALA A 79 0.09 -5.70 5.30
C ALA A 79 1.36 -5.17 4.61
N LEU A 80 2.42 -4.98 5.41
CA LEU A 80 3.77 -4.71 4.90
C LEU A 80 4.72 -5.82 5.35
N ALA A 81 5.47 -6.39 4.42
CA ALA A 81 6.45 -7.44 4.71
C ALA A 81 7.72 -7.26 3.88
N TRP A 82 8.87 -7.69 4.41
CA TRP A 82 10.09 -7.74 3.61
C TRP A 82 10.02 -8.88 2.59
N ARG A 83 10.72 -8.74 1.47
CA ARG A 83 10.74 -9.74 0.39
C ARG A 83 11.10 -11.15 0.88
N LEU A 84 12.05 -11.25 1.82
CA LEU A 84 12.47 -12.53 2.41
C LEU A 84 11.52 -13.07 3.48
N SER A 85 10.59 -12.24 3.97
CA SER A 85 9.64 -12.59 5.01
C SER A 85 8.19 -12.51 4.52
N LEU A 86 7.95 -12.74 3.23
CA LEU A 86 6.61 -12.88 2.70
C LEU A 86 5.93 -14.12 3.31
N PRO A 87 4.64 -14.06 3.66
CA PRO A 87 3.88 -15.24 4.10
C PRO A 87 3.97 -16.36 3.07
N ASP A 88 4.01 -17.62 3.50
CA ASP A 88 4.20 -18.76 2.58
C ASP A 88 3.04 -18.92 1.58
N SER A 89 1.86 -18.39 1.91
CA SER A 89 0.70 -18.36 1.03
C SER A 89 0.68 -17.16 0.06
N ALA A 90 1.73 -16.34 0.02
CA ALA A 90 1.78 -15.14 -0.81
C ALA A 90 2.50 -15.40 -2.14
N SER A 91 2.00 -14.81 -3.21
CA SER A 91 2.70 -14.71 -4.50
C SER A 91 3.25 -13.31 -4.66
N LEU A 92 4.56 -13.20 -4.93
CA LEU A 92 5.17 -11.92 -5.25
C LEU A 92 4.87 -11.54 -6.70
N LEU A 93 4.16 -10.43 -6.88
CA LEU A 93 3.98 -9.82 -8.19
C LEU A 93 5.08 -8.78 -8.39
N GLU A 94 5.95 -9.01 -9.37
CA GLU A 94 6.97 -8.03 -9.77
C GLU A 94 6.35 -6.95 -10.65
N GLY A 95 6.78 -5.70 -10.48
CA GLY A 95 6.28 -4.55 -11.22
C GLY A 95 5.98 -3.35 -10.32
N LEU A 96 5.32 -2.34 -10.88
CA LEU A 96 4.89 -1.16 -10.15
C LEU A 96 3.57 -1.44 -9.44
N THR A 97 3.56 -1.30 -8.11
CA THR A 97 2.32 -1.17 -7.35
C THR A 97 2.05 0.31 -7.12
N PHE A 98 0.94 0.81 -7.66
CA PHE A 98 0.48 2.18 -7.47
C PHE A 98 -0.77 2.18 -6.59
N VAL A 99 -0.80 3.07 -5.60
CA VAL A 99 -1.96 3.30 -4.75
C VAL A 99 -2.27 4.79 -4.77
N SER A 100 -3.43 5.17 -5.31
CA SER A 100 -3.94 6.54 -5.25
C SER A 100 -4.79 6.75 -3.99
N TYR A 101 -4.66 7.91 -3.38
CA TYR A 101 -5.47 8.29 -2.23
C TYR A 101 -6.92 8.59 -2.63
N THR A 102 -7.89 8.01 -1.92
CA THR A 102 -9.33 8.07 -2.24
C THR A 102 -10.00 9.38 -1.85
N TYR A 103 -9.27 10.38 -1.34
CA TYR A 103 -9.84 11.71 -1.16
C TYR A 103 -10.26 12.35 -2.50
N TYR A 104 -9.68 11.84 -3.60
CA TYR A 104 -10.02 12.27 -4.93
C TYR A 104 -11.27 11.56 -5.45
N ASP A 105 -12.27 12.36 -5.84
CA ASP A 105 -13.44 11.87 -6.56
C ASP A 105 -13.02 11.40 -7.96
N HIS A 106 -12.92 10.09 -8.16
CA HIS A 106 -12.54 9.51 -9.45
C HIS A 106 -13.64 9.60 -10.52
N THR A 107 -14.84 10.09 -10.19
CA THR A 107 -15.83 10.49 -11.21
C THR A 107 -15.45 11.82 -11.86
N ASN A 108 -14.60 12.62 -11.21
CA ASN A 108 -13.97 13.78 -11.79
C ASN A 108 -12.81 13.36 -12.70
N LEU A 109 -12.92 13.67 -13.98
CA LEU A 109 -11.94 13.33 -15.00
C LEU A 109 -10.52 13.86 -14.68
N TRP A 110 -10.44 15.05 -14.06
CA TRP A 110 -9.16 15.64 -13.65
C TRP A 110 -8.45 14.78 -12.60
N HIS A 111 -9.18 14.35 -11.58
CA HIS A 111 -8.66 13.47 -10.53
C HIS A 111 -8.24 12.10 -11.09
N GLY A 112 -9.00 11.56 -12.05
CA GLY A 112 -8.61 10.35 -12.79
C GLY A 112 -7.29 10.52 -13.56
N LEU A 113 -7.14 11.64 -14.29
CA LEU A 113 -5.92 11.95 -15.05
C LEU A 113 -4.70 12.15 -14.15
N CYS A 114 -4.85 12.85 -13.01
CA CYS A 114 -3.75 13.04 -12.06
C CYS A 114 -3.24 11.71 -11.47
N ALA A 115 -4.09 10.70 -11.33
CA ALA A 115 -3.68 9.37 -10.87
C ALA A 115 -2.85 8.59 -11.91
N VAL A 116 -2.90 8.96 -13.20
CA VAL A 116 -2.13 8.31 -14.28
C VAL A 116 -0.71 8.87 -14.39
N ALA A 117 -0.48 10.13 -13.98
CA ALA A 117 0.82 10.80 -14.12
C ALA A 117 2.00 10.01 -13.49
N PRO A 118 1.87 9.43 -12.28
CA PRO A 118 2.95 8.61 -11.70
C PRO A 118 3.27 7.35 -12.52
N PHE A 119 2.28 6.74 -13.17
CA PHE A 119 2.51 5.58 -14.06
C PHE A 119 3.29 5.94 -15.31
N VAL A 120 2.93 7.05 -15.97
CA VAL A 120 3.63 7.53 -17.16
C VAL A 120 5.09 7.82 -16.82
N ARG A 121 5.33 8.50 -15.70
CA ARG A 121 6.67 8.80 -15.21
C ARG A 121 7.48 7.54 -14.91
N TRP A 122 6.87 6.53 -14.28
CA TRP A 122 7.53 5.24 -14.05
C TRP A 122 7.92 4.57 -15.37
N SER A 123 7.00 4.54 -16.35
CA SER A 123 7.24 3.95 -17.67
C SER A 123 8.32 4.68 -18.48
N MET A 124 8.59 5.95 -18.21
CA MET A 124 9.69 6.68 -18.87
C MET A 124 11.06 6.38 -18.23
N LYS A 125 11.08 5.87 -17.00
CA LYS A 125 12.30 5.61 -16.22
C LYS A 125 12.74 4.14 -16.23
N ASN A 126 11.90 3.22 -16.70
CA ASN A 126 12.11 1.77 -16.72
C ASN A 126 11.74 1.23 -18.10
#